data_AF-A0AAQ3R9V4-F1
#
_entry.id   AF-A0AAQ3R9V4-F1
#
_cell.length_a   1.000
_cell.length_b   1.000
_cell.length_c   1.000
_cell.angle_alpha   90.00
_cell.angle_beta   90.00
_cell.angle_gamma   90.00
#
_symmetry.space_group_name_H-M   'P 1'
#
loop_
_entity.id
_entity.type
_entity.pdbx_description
1 polymer ?
#
loop_
_entity_poly.entity_id
_entity_poly.type
_entity_poly.pdbx_seq_one_letter_code
_entity_poly.pdbx_strand_id
1 'polypeptide(L)'
;MERIHGHPIGRNWLRTSVASRHKILGSLKEMILQMRTLHPENTLVSSVNGGSLYDPRMPCSTGRFGPFNNVQEFHDYLRNGIQAHSNHNAGLAKLINLHSQDWSGLTFTHGDLSSLDILVRGEEVVGIVDWETAGWYPSYWEYTAAC
;
A
#
# COMPACT_ATOMS: atom_id res chain seq x y z
N MET A 1 6.89 19.93 9.72
CA MET A 1 6.91 19.68 8.27
C MET A 1 6.95 21.01 7.55
N GLU A 2 7.73 21.10 6.49
CA GLU A 2 7.73 22.25 5.57
C GLU A 2 6.74 22.01 4.43
N ARG A 3 6.23 23.09 3.83
CA ARG A 3 5.31 22.98 2.71
C ARG A 3 6.05 22.56 1.45
N ILE A 4 5.64 21.44 0.86
CA ILE A 4 6.12 21.04 -0.47
C ILE A 4 5.36 21.84 -1.53
N HIS A 5 6.08 22.61 -2.34
CA HIS A 5 5.48 23.37 -3.44
C HIS A 5 5.23 22.45 -4.65
N GLY A 6 3.98 22.09 -4.88
CA GLY A 6 3.55 21.27 -6.02
C GLY A 6 2.02 21.24 -6.09
N HIS A 7 1.49 20.53 -7.08
CA HIS A 7 0.06 20.21 -7.13
C HIS A 7 -0.13 18.71 -7.32
N PRO A 8 -1.27 18.14 -6.88
CA PRO A 8 -1.58 16.74 -7.14
C PRO A 8 -1.50 16.40 -8.63
N ILE A 9 -0.93 15.23 -8.95
CA ILE A 9 -0.76 14.74 -10.32
C ILE A 9 -2.11 14.61 -11.06
N GLY A 10 -3.18 14.26 -10.34
CA GLY A 10 -4.52 14.11 -10.91
C GLY A 10 -5.09 15.41 -11.51
N ARG A 11 -4.71 16.59 -10.99
CA ARG A 11 -5.35 17.88 -11.34
C ARG A 11 -5.31 18.23 -12.83
N ASN A 12 -4.21 17.91 -13.51
CA ASN A 12 -3.99 18.27 -14.92
C ASN A 12 -3.67 17.06 -15.80
N TRP A 13 -3.84 15.84 -15.29
CA TRP A 13 -3.36 14.62 -15.93
C TRP A 13 -3.79 14.51 -17.40
N LEU A 14 -5.08 14.73 -17.68
CA LEU A 14 -5.66 14.67 -19.03
C LEU A 14 -5.09 15.70 -20.01
N ARG A 15 -4.59 16.83 -19.51
CA ARG A 15 -3.96 17.90 -20.32
C ARG A 15 -2.46 17.72 -20.47
N THR A 16 -1.84 16.93 -19.61
CA THR A 16 -0.41 16.61 -19.67
C THR A 16 -0.09 15.77 -20.91
N SER A 17 0.99 16.12 -21.63
CA SER A 17 1.41 15.39 -22.82
C SER A 17 1.79 13.94 -22.48
N VAL A 18 1.67 13.03 -23.45
CA VAL A 18 2.06 11.63 -23.26
C VAL A 18 3.53 11.51 -22.84
N ALA A 19 4.44 12.29 -23.45
CA ALA A 19 5.85 12.29 -23.10
C ALA A 19 6.09 12.74 -21.64
N SER A 20 5.40 13.79 -21.20
CA SER A 20 5.47 14.29 -19.83
C SER A 20 4.91 13.26 -18.82
N ARG A 21 3.80 12.58 -19.16
CA ARG A 21 3.25 11.51 -18.32
C ARG A 21 4.26 10.37 -18.13
N HIS A 22 4.97 9.97 -19.18
CA HIS A 22 6.01 8.94 -19.08
C HIS A 22 7.15 9.35 -18.15
N LYS A 23 7.60 10.61 -18.23
CA LYS A 23 8.65 11.12 -17.32
C LYS A 23 8.19 11.12 -15.87
N ILE A 24 6.97 11.61 -15.60
CA ILE A 24 6.40 11.66 -14.25
C ILE A 24 6.26 10.25 -13.68
N LEU A 25 5.71 9.29 -14.44
CA LEU A 25 5.56 7.91 -14.00
C LEU A 25 6.93 7.20 -13.84
N GLY A 26 7.92 7.56 -14.65
CA GLY A 26 9.29 7.10 -14.49
C GLY A 26 9.89 7.54 -13.16
N SER A 27 9.79 8.84 -12.84
CA SER A 27 10.23 9.40 -11.56
C SER A 27 9.50 8.78 -10.37
N LEU A 28 8.17 8.64 -10.45
CA LEU A 28 7.38 7.98 -9.40
C LEU A 28 7.83 6.53 -9.20
N LYS A 29 8.04 5.77 -10.29
CA LYS A 29 8.51 4.39 -10.23
C LYS A 29 9.85 4.29 -9.50
N GLU A 30 10.79 5.19 -9.77
CA GLU A 30 12.08 5.21 -9.08
C GLU A 30 11.92 5.45 -7.58
N MET A 31 11.07 6.40 -7.17
CA MET A 31 10.78 6.66 -5.76
C MET A 31 10.16 5.44 -5.06
N ILE A 32 9.16 4.81 -5.70
CA ILE A 32 8.54 3.60 -5.15
C ILE A 32 9.54 2.45 -5.07
N LEU A 33 10.39 2.25 -6.10
CA LEU A 33 11.43 1.23 -6.06
C LEU A 33 12.41 1.45 -4.90
N GLN A 34 12.81 2.70 -4.63
CA GLN A 34 13.64 3.03 -3.47
C GLN A 34 12.94 2.65 -2.16
N MET A 35 11.66 2.98 -2.00
CA MET A 35 10.88 2.57 -0.82
C MET A 35 10.84 1.05 -0.66
N ARG A 36 10.69 0.30 -1.76
CA ARG A 36 10.67 -1.18 -1.74
C ARG A 36 12.02 -1.81 -1.41
N THR A 37 13.11 -1.05 -1.40
CA THR A 37 14.40 -1.54 -0.87
C THR A 37 14.46 -1.55 0.66
N LEU A 38 13.52 -0.89 1.33
CA LEU A 38 13.42 -0.89 2.79
C LEU A 38 12.82 -2.22 3.25
N HIS A 39 13.46 -2.83 4.24
CA HIS A 39 13.03 -4.08 4.86
C HIS A 39 12.92 -3.88 6.37
N PRO A 40 11.89 -4.43 7.02
CA PRO A 40 11.83 -4.44 8.47
C PRO A 40 12.88 -5.38 9.06
N GLU A 41 13.32 -5.10 10.28
CA GLU A 41 14.23 -5.98 11.03
C GLU A 41 13.54 -7.27 11.52
N ASN A 42 12.21 -7.32 11.43
CA ASN A 42 11.37 -8.41 11.91
C ASN A 42 10.30 -8.78 10.87
N THR A 43 9.50 -9.80 11.17
CA THR A 43 8.41 -10.28 10.29
C THR A 43 7.06 -9.66 10.61
N LEU A 44 7.01 -8.59 11.42
CA LEU A 44 5.75 -8.02 11.91
C LEU A 44 5.04 -7.23 10.81
N VAL A 45 3.83 -7.65 10.45
CA VAL A 45 2.91 -6.80 9.68
C VAL A 45 2.38 -5.74 10.64
N SER A 46 2.91 -4.52 10.53
CA SER A 46 2.83 -3.51 11.58
C SER A 46 3.11 -2.10 11.06
N SER A 47 2.82 -1.08 11.88
CA SER A 47 3.26 0.29 11.59
C SER A 47 4.80 0.38 11.59
N VAL A 48 5.35 1.50 11.11
CA VAL A 48 6.80 1.70 11.00
C VAL A 48 7.56 1.44 12.31
N ASN A 49 6.93 1.73 13.45
CA ASN A 49 7.48 1.52 14.79
C ASN A 49 7.04 0.20 15.46
N GLY A 50 6.50 -0.77 14.71
CA GLY A 50 6.08 -2.08 15.23
C GLY A 50 4.74 -2.09 15.97
N GLY A 51 3.95 -1.01 15.87
CA GLY A 51 2.63 -0.88 16.50
C GLY A 51 1.47 -1.28 15.59
N SER A 52 0.25 -0.92 16.02
CA SER A 52 -0.96 -1.13 15.23
C SER A 52 -0.93 -0.33 13.93
N LEU A 53 -1.34 -0.97 12.84
CA LEU A 53 -1.65 -0.30 11.59
C LEU A 53 -2.91 0.57 11.72
N TYR A 54 -3.10 1.48 10.76
CA TYR A 54 -4.29 2.30 10.63
C TYR A 54 -4.76 2.29 9.17
N ASP A 55 -6.04 2.04 8.95
CA ASP A 55 -6.68 2.17 7.65
C ASP A 55 -8.19 2.40 7.86
N PRO A 56 -8.74 3.57 7.47
CA PRO A 56 -10.14 3.89 7.67
C PRO A 56 -11.11 3.02 6.85
N ARG A 57 -10.60 2.29 5.85
CA ARG A 57 -11.39 1.37 5.01
C ARG A 57 -11.61 0.03 5.68
N MET A 58 -10.83 -0.28 6.72
CA MET A 58 -10.96 -1.55 7.43
C MET A 58 -12.23 -1.57 8.28
N PRO A 59 -12.96 -2.71 8.36
CA PRO A 59 -14.22 -2.83 9.08
C PRO A 59 -14.02 -2.92 10.61
N CYS A 60 -13.20 -2.05 11.19
CA CYS A 60 -12.93 -1.92 12.61
C CYS A 60 -13.35 -0.52 13.08
N SER A 61 -14.00 -0.41 14.24
CA SER A 61 -14.55 0.84 14.77
C SER A 61 -13.52 1.96 14.99
N THR A 62 -12.24 1.60 15.12
CA THR A 62 -11.14 2.56 15.33
C THR A 62 -10.26 2.76 14.09
N GLY A 63 -10.48 1.99 13.01
CA GLY A 63 -9.57 1.89 11.87
C GLY A 63 -8.22 1.25 12.19
N ARG A 64 -7.95 0.86 13.45
CA ARG A 64 -6.69 0.24 13.87
C ARG A 64 -6.78 -1.28 13.89
N PHE A 65 -5.69 -1.93 13.51
CA PHE A 65 -5.58 -3.39 13.45
C PHE A 65 -4.12 -3.84 13.55
N GLY A 66 -3.90 -5.12 13.88
CA GLY A 66 -2.57 -5.65 14.17
C GLY A 66 -1.93 -5.04 15.44
N PRO A 67 -0.59 -5.11 15.59
CA PRO A 67 0.35 -5.77 14.67
C PRO A 67 0.12 -7.28 14.59
N PHE A 68 0.63 -7.92 13.53
CA PHE A 68 0.59 -9.37 13.36
C PHE A 68 2.00 -9.94 13.31
N ASN A 69 2.21 -11.14 13.82
CA ASN A 69 3.55 -11.75 13.90
C ASN A 69 4.13 -12.08 12.53
N ASN A 70 3.26 -12.31 11.56
CA ASN A 70 3.59 -12.69 10.19
C ASN A 70 2.41 -12.39 9.24
N VAL A 71 2.66 -12.59 7.94
CA VAL A 71 1.66 -12.38 6.88
C VAL A 71 0.46 -13.32 6.98
N GLN A 72 0.63 -14.54 7.50
CA GLN A 72 -0.46 -15.50 7.64
C GLN A 72 -1.51 -15.02 8.65
N GLU A 73 -1.09 -14.52 9.82
CA GLU A 73 -1.99 -13.94 10.82
C GLU A 73 -2.75 -12.73 10.27
N PHE A 74 -2.07 -11.88 9.48
CA PHE A 74 -2.72 -10.78 8.79
C PHE A 74 -3.77 -11.27 7.79
N HIS A 75 -3.45 -12.28 6.97
CA HIS A 75 -4.40 -12.88 6.02
C HIS A 75 -5.59 -13.58 6.69
N ASP A 76 -5.37 -14.17 7.86
CA ASP A 76 -6.43 -14.78 8.67
C ASP A 76 -7.37 -13.69 9.20
N TYR A 77 -6.82 -12.57 9.66
CA TYR A 77 -7.59 -11.40 10.06
C TYR A 77 -8.42 -10.83 8.90
N LEU A 78 -7.82 -10.64 7.71
CA LEU A 78 -8.54 -10.15 6.52
C LEU A 78 -9.71 -11.06 6.10
N ARG A 79 -9.59 -12.37 6.36
CA ARG A 79 -10.63 -13.36 6.07
C ARG A 79 -11.59 -13.59 7.24
N ASN A 80 -11.48 -12.84 8.33
CA ASN A 80 -12.24 -13.07 9.56
C ASN A 80 -12.16 -14.54 10.05
N GLY A 81 -10.97 -15.14 9.94
CA GLY A 81 -10.70 -16.53 10.34
C GLY A 81 -11.24 -17.60 9.39
N ILE A 82 -11.85 -17.25 8.26
CA ILE A 82 -12.42 -18.22 7.31
C ILE A 82 -11.30 -19.05 6.64
N GLN A 83 -11.31 -20.36 6.91
CA GLN A 83 -10.36 -21.33 6.38
C GLN A 83 -10.82 -22.00 5.08
N ALA A 84 -9.93 -22.70 4.37
CA ALA A 84 -10.30 -23.40 3.13
C ALA A 84 -11.39 -24.45 3.38
N HIS A 85 -12.49 -24.39 2.62
CA HIS A 85 -13.53 -25.42 2.61
C HIS A 85 -14.05 -25.64 1.19
N SER A 86 -14.38 -26.88 0.86
CA SER A 86 -14.96 -27.30 -0.43
C SER A 86 -16.26 -26.60 -0.83
N ASN A 87 -16.97 -25.96 0.11
CA ASN A 87 -18.29 -25.37 -0.11
C ASN A 87 -18.22 -23.86 -0.38
N HIS A 88 -17.02 -23.28 -0.45
CA HIS A 88 -16.84 -21.86 -0.72
C HIS A 88 -17.08 -21.51 -2.19
N ASN A 89 -17.63 -20.32 -2.44
CA ASN A 89 -17.73 -19.80 -3.80
C ASN A 89 -16.33 -19.61 -4.41
N ALA A 90 -16.26 -19.59 -5.75
CA ALA A 90 -15.00 -19.53 -6.48
C ALA A 90 -14.13 -18.30 -6.12
N GLY A 91 -14.75 -17.16 -5.80
CA GLY A 91 -14.04 -15.95 -5.39
C GLY A 91 -13.32 -16.10 -4.05
N LEU A 92 -14.02 -16.62 -3.05
CA LEU A 92 -13.45 -16.89 -1.72
C LEU A 92 -12.38 -17.99 -1.80
N ALA A 93 -12.60 -19.05 -2.58
CA ALA A 93 -11.59 -20.08 -2.80
C ALA A 93 -10.31 -19.51 -3.44
N LYS A 94 -10.45 -18.61 -4.42
CA LYS A 94 -9.31 -17.92 -5.06
C LYS A 94 -8.57 -17.02 -4.07
N LEU A 95 -9.28 -16.26 -3.24
CA LEU A 95 -8.69 -15.41 -2.20
C LEU A 95 -7.90 -16.24 -1.18
N ILE A 96 -8.49 -17.34 -0.71
CA ILE A 96 -7.82 -18.24 0.25
C ILE A 96 -6.55 -18.82 -0.38
N ASN A 97 -6.61 -19.29 -1.62
CA ASN A 97 -5.42 -19.79 -2.32
C ASN A 97 -4.34 -18.72 -2.44
N LEU A 98 -4.72 -17.49 -2.81
CA LEU A 98 -3.79 -16.35 -2.87
C LEU A 98 -3.14 -16.09 -1.51
N HIS A 99 -3.92 -16.06 -0.43
CA HIS A 99 -3.43 -15.84 0.93
C HIS A 99 -2.57 -16.98 1.47
N SER A 100 -2.71 -18.20 0.94
CA SER A 100 -1.90 -19.38 1.30
C SER A 100 -0.58 -19.49 0.53
N GLN A 101 -0.32 -18.60 -0.44
CA GLN A 101 0.99 -18.54 -1.11
C GLN A 101 2.06 -17.98 -0.18
N ASP A 102 3.32 -18.21 -0.53
CA ASP A 102 4.42 -17.58 0.17
C ASP A 102 4.49 -16.08 -0.19
N TRP A 103 4.22 -15.25 0.81
CA TRP A 103 4.33 -13.79 0.75
C TRP A 103 5.50 -13.31 1.60
N SER A 104 6.60 -14.07 1.59
CA SER A 104 7.85 -13.69 2.24
C SER A 104 8.37 -12.34 1.72
N GLY A 105 8.95 -11.55 2.64
CA GLY A 105 9.47 -10.22 2.34
C GLY A 105 8.42 -9.12 2.48
N LEU A 106 8.30 -8.59 3.70
CA LEU A 106 7.54 -7.37 3.95
C LEU A 106 8.24 -6.19 3.28
N THR A 107 7.44 -5.27 2.75
CA THR A 107 7.94 -4.05 2.11
C THR A 107 7.30 -2.82 2.75
N PHE A 108 8.05 -1.73 2.79
CA PHE A 108 7.49 -0.46 3.21
C PHE A 108 6.45 0.01 2.19
N THR A 109 5.22 0.20 2.65
CA THR A 109 4.05 0.45 1.81
C THR A 109 3.39 1.75 2.27
N HIS A 110 2.98 2.58 1.30
CA HIS A 110 2.27 3.83 1.57
C HIS A 110 0.88 3.53 2.15
N GLY A 111 0.17 2.58 1.53
CA GLY A 111 -1.10 2.06 2.05
C GLY A 111 -2.32 2.81 1.55
N ASP A 112 -2.14 3.98 0.93
CA ASP A 112 -3.18 4.73 0.24
C ASP A 112 -2.62 5.56 -0.91
N LEU A 113 -1.70 4.99 -1.72
CA LEU A 113 -1.04 5.78 -2.77
C LEU A 113 -2.03 6.12 -3.90
N SER A 114 -2.49 7.37 -3.94
CA SER A 114 -3.41 7.85 -4.97
C SER A 114 -2.85 9.01 -5.80
N SER A 115 -3.55 9.36 -6.88
CA SER A 115 -3.24 10.55 -7.70
C SER A 115 -3.42 11.89 -6.96
N LEU A 116 -4.02 11.87 -5.76
CA LEU A 116 -4.17 13.04 -4.91
C LEU A 116 -2.94 13.28 -4.02
N ASP A 117 -2.20 12.21 -3.71
CA ASP A 117 -1.08 12.21 -2.75
C ASP A 117 0.28 12.42 -3.42
N ILE A 118 0.33 12.29 -4.74
CA ILE A 118 1.53 12.50 -5.54
C ILE A 118 1.57 13.95 -6.01
N LEU A 119 2.50 14.73 -5.47
CA LEU A 119 2.72 16.12 -5.84
C LEU A 119 3.73 16.24 -6.98
N VAL A 120 3.38 17.02 -8.00
CA VAL A 120 4.24 17.29 -9.15
C VAL A 120 4.53 18.79 -9.32
N ARG A 121 5.69 19.10 -9.89
CA ARG A 121 6.06 20.44 -10.35
C ARG A 121 6.68 20.31 -11.75
N GLY A 122 5.95 20.74 -12.77
CA GLY A 122 6.35 20.48 -14.15
C GLY A 122 6.25 19.00 -14.50
N GLU A 123 7.36 18.37 -14.86
CA GLU A 123 7.45 16.94 -15.22
C GLU A 123 8.08 16.06 -14.12
N GLU A 124 8.27 16.62 -12.93
CA GLU A 124 8.95 15.96 -11.80
C GLU A 124 8.00 15.72 -10.63
N VAL A 125 8.13 14.55 -10.00
CA VAL A 125 7.46 14.26 -8.72
C VAL A 125 8.28 14.92 -7.61
N VAL A 126 7.66 15.83 -6.87
CA VAL A 126 8.32 16.62 -5.81
C VAL A 126 7.95 16.15 -4.40
N GLY A 127 7.03 15.21 -4.27
CA GLY A 127 6.66 14.64 -2.98
C GLY A 127 5.52 13.63 -3.07
N ILE A 128 5.49 12.75 -2.08
CA ILE A 128 4.37 11.87 -1.75
C ILE A 128 3.93 12.27 -0.34
N VAL A 129 2.64 12.51 -0.15
CA VAL A 129 2.04 12.93 1.13
C VAL A 129 1.01 11.91 1.60
N ASP A 130 0.40 12.15 2.76
CA ASP A 130 -0.67 11.32 3.32
C ASP A 130 -0.28 9.89 3.76
N TRP A 131 0.78 9.81 4.56
CA TRP A 131 1.38 8.56 5.02
C TRP A 131 0.66 7.90 6.22
N GLU A 132 -0.59 8.25 6.50
CA GLU A 132 -1.27 7.81 7.74
C GLU A 132 -1.54 6.30 7.78
N THR A 133 -1.61 5.65 6.61
CA THR A 133 -1.85 4.21 6.44
C THR A 133 -0.55 3.40 6.25
N ALA A 134 0.60 4.07 6.31
CA ALA A 134 1.88 3.49 5.96
C ALA A 134 2.39 2.48 7.00
N GLY A 135 3.08 1.46 6.51
CA GLY A 135 3.61 0.40 7.35
C GLY A 135 4.32 -0.70 6.58
N TRP A 136 4.58 -1.78 7.30
CA TRP A 136 5.18 -3.01 6.78
C TRP A 136 4.08 -3.98 6.38
N TYR A 137 3.97 -4.25 5.09
CA TYR A 137 2.90 -5.07 4.51
C TYR A 137 3.46 -6.07 3.49
N PRO A 138 2.69 -7.11 3.12
CA PRO A 138 2.95 -7.90 1.92
C PRO A 138 3.09 -7.01 0.68
N SER A 139 3.96 -7.41 -0.26
CA SER A 139 4.30 -6.61 -1.45
C SER A 139 3.12 -6.25 -2.35
N TYR A 140 2.04 -7.03 -2.33
CA TYR A 140 0.84 -6.76 -3.11
C TYR A 140 -0.04 -5.64 -2.53
N TRP A 141 0.13 -5.28 -1.26
CA TRP A 141 -0.85 -4.48 -0.52
C TRP A 141 -1.10 -3.10 -1.14
N GLU A 142 -0.04 -2.45 -1.65
CA GLU A 142 -0.16 -1.16 -2.34
C GLU A 142 -1.11 -1.25 -3.54
N TYR A 143 -1.07 -2.34 -4.30
CA TYR A 143 -1.92 -2.51 -5.47
C TYR A 143 -3.39 -2.69 -5.10
N THR A 144 -3.66 -3.35 -3.97
CA THR A 144 -5.04 -3.54 -3.48
C THR A 144 -5.61 -2.30 -2.79
N ALA A 145 -4.73 -1.41 -2.34
CA ALA A 145 -5.08 -0.21 -1.58
C ALA A 145 -5.02 1.08 -2.41
N ALA A 146 -4.34 1.11 -3.54
CA ALA A 146 -4.26 2.30 -4.39
C ALA A 146 -5.65 2.68 -4.95
N CYS A 147 -5.89 3.99 -5.02
CA CYS A 147 -7.14 4.59 -5.50
C CYS A 147 -6.92 5.57 -6.65
#